data_AF-A0AAP2Z8N5-F1
#
_entry.id   AF-A0AAP2Z8N5-F1
#
_cell.length_a   1.000
_cell.length_b   1.000
_cell.length_c   1.000
_cell.angle_alpha   90.00
_cell.angle_beta   90.00
_cell.angle_gamma   90.00
#
_symmetry.space_group_name_H-M   'P 1'
#
loop_
_entity.id
_entity.type
_entity.pdbx_description
1 polymer ?
#
loop_
_entity_poly.entity_id
_entity_poly.type
_entity_poly.pdbx_seq_one_letter_code
_entity_poly.pdbx_strand_id
1 'polypeptide(L)'
;MTLEGTLDVTVSDGTPSFALTVENAGTEPVTFQFMTGCSADFAVEADGTEVWRLTENRMFTQVISSETLEPGQQRTYEATGDSLDPGQYTAVGELAAKNHDCTARTDFSV
;
A
#
# COMPACT_ATOMS: atom_id res chain seq x y z
N MET A 1 -5.41 -8.18 -17.90
CA MET A 1 -4.55 -7.27 -17.13
C MET A 1 -4.23 -7.96 -15.82
N THR A 2 -2.96 -8.22 -15.55
CA THR A 2 -2.50 -8.88 -14.33
C THR A 2 -1.63 -7.88 -13.60
N LEU A 3 -2.13 -7.33 -12.50
CA LEU A 3 -1.32 -6.54 -11.58
C LEU A 3 -0.81 -7.48 -10.51
N GLU A 4 0.47 -7.37 -10.19
CA GLU A 4 1.09 -8.12 -9.11
C GLU A 4 1.57 -7.14 -8.05
N GLY A 5 1.30 -7.48 -6.79
CA GLY A 5 1.63 -6.66 -5.64
C GLY A 5 2.66 -7.34 -4.76
N THR A 6 3.67 -6.59 -4.33
CA THR A 6 4.62 -7.00 -3.29
C THR A 6 4.64 -5.95 -2.20
N LEU A 7 4.62 -6.36 -0.93
CA LEU A 7 4.69 -5.46 0.21
C LEU A 7 5.91 -5.77 1.05
N ASP A 8 6.74 -4.75 1.25
CA ASP A 8 7.88 -4.78 2.16
C ASP A 8 7.61 -3.89 3.37
N VAL A 9 8.07 -4.33 4.54
CA VAL A 9 7.98 -3.58 5.80
C VAL A 9 9.34 -3.55 6.48
N THR A 10 9.75 -2.35 6.89
CA THR A 10 10.92 -2.15 7.76
C THR A 10 10.48 -1.45 9.03
N VAL A 11 11.03 -1.85 10.18
CA VAL A 11 10.67 -1.26 11.48
C VAL A 11 11.87 -0.51 12.05
N SER A 12 11.65 0.75 12.45
CA SER A 12 12.63 1.58 13.16
C SER A 12 11.97 2.16 14.40
N ASP A 13 12.54 1.91 15.59
CA ASP A 13 12.03 2.41 16.88
C ASP A 13 10.51 2.20 17.06
N GLY A 14 10.02 1.01 16.76
CA GLY A 14 8.59 0.68 16.87
C GLY A 14 7.72 1.19 15.74
N THR A 15 8.27 1.93 14.76
CA THR A 15 7.52 2.55 13.67
C THR A 15 7.73 1.78 12.36
N PRO A 16 6.68 1.19 11.77
CA PRO A 16 6.79 0.51 10.49
C PRO A 16 6.81 1.52 9.32
N SER A 17 7.66 1.24 8.34
CA SER A 17 7.68 1.88 7.03
C SER A 17 7.28 0.83 5.99
N PHE A 18 6.23 1.13 5.23
CA PHE A 18 5.62 0.25 4.26
C PHE A 18 6.04 0.66 2.84
N ALA A 19 6.28 -0.33 1.98
CA ALA A 19 6.54 -0.13 0.57
C ALA A 19 5.72 -1.13 -0.26
N LEU A 20 4.62 -0.67 -0.85
CA LEU A 20 3.80 -1.46 -1.78
C LEU A 20 4.33 -1.26 -3.20
N THR A 21 4.91 -2.30 -3.78
CA THR A 21 5.30 -2.32 -5.20
C THR A 21 4.21 -2.98 -6.02
N VAL A 22 3.67 -2.26 -6.99
CA VAL A 22 2.70 -2.75 -7.98
C VAL A 22 3.38 -2.86 -9.32
N GLU A 23 3.36 -4.06 -9.90
CA GLU A 23 3.90 -4.37 -11.23
C GLU A 23 2.78 -4.65 -12.22
N ASN A 24 2.91 -4.10 -13.43
CA ASN A 24 2.11 -4.52 -14.57
C ASN A 24 2.74 -5.75 -15.25
N ALA A 25 2.39 -6.95 -14.78
CA ALA A 25 2.80 -8.23 -15.36
C ALA A 25 2.03 -8.60 -16.64
N GLY A 26 1.15 -7.71 -17.11
CA GLY A 26 0.40 -7.85 -18.35
C GLY A 26 1.19 -7.45 -19.60
N THR A 27 0.50 -7.51 -20.75
CA THR A 27 1.05 -7.14 -22.06
C THR A 27 0.51 -5.80 -22.59
N GLU A 28 -0.37 -5.15 -21.83
CA GLU A 28 -1.02 -3.88 -22.21
C GLU A 28 -0.76 -2.83 -21.12
N PRO A 29 -0.65 -1.54 -21.46
CA PRO A 29 -0.52 -0.47 -20.47
C PRO A 29 -1.75 -0.42 -19.54
N VAL A 30 -1.52 -0.11 -18.26
CA VAL A 30 -2.56 0.03 -17.25
C VAL A 30 -2.52 1.45 -16.69
N THR A 31 -3.65 2.15 -16.71
CA THR A 31 -3.75 3.52 -16.18
C THR A 31 -4.56 3.53 -14.90
N PHE A 32 -3.94 3.93 -13.80
CA PHE A 32 -4.57 4.15 -12.50
C PHE A 32 -5.20 5.54 -12.41
N GLN A 33 -6.35 5.62 -11.73
CA GLN A 33 -7.01 6.87 -11.38
C GLN A 33 -7.15 6.98 -9.87
N PHE A 34 -6.50 7.98 -9.28
CA PHE A 34 -6.61 8.27 -7.85
C PHE A 34 -7.56 9.43 -7.64
N MET A 35 -8.47 9.30 -6.68
CA MET A 35 -9.47 10.32 -6.35
C MET A 35 -9.02 11.27 -5.24
N THR A 36 -7.90 10.95 -4.58
CA THR A 36 -7.29 11.73 -3.50
C THR A 36 -5.77 11.71 -3.64
N GLY A 37 -5.07 12.45 -2.79
CA GLY A 37 -3.61 12.38 -2.67
C GLY A 37 -3.09 11.07 -2.05
N CYS A 38 -3.96 10.14 -1.66
CA CYS A 38 -3.58 8.80 -1.23
C CYS A 38 -3.52 7.87 -2.45
N SER A 39 -2.31 7.44 -2.83
CA SER A 39 -2.11 6.48 -3.93
C SER A 39 -2.16 5.02 -3.47
N ALA A 40 -1.84 4.76 -2.20
CA ALA A 40 -1.96 3.45 -1.56
C ALA A 40 -2.36 3.62 -0.09
N ASP A 41 -3.27 2.77 0.38
CA ASP A 41 -3.65 2.66 1.78
C ASP A 41 -2.92 1.46 2.41
N PHE A 42 -2.66 1.53 3.70
CA PHE A 42 -1.96 0.49 4.44
C PHE A 42 -2.69 0.22 5.74
N ALA A 43 -2.87 -1.05 6.08
CA ALA A 43 -3.44 -1.50 7.33
C ALA A 43 -2.46 -2.43 8.05
N VAL A 44 -2.56 -2.49 9.36
CA VAL A 44 -1.85 -3.44 10.22
C VAL A 44 -2.86 -4.24 11.00
N GLU A 45 -2.70 -5.55 10.99
CA GLU A 45 -3.52 -6.50 11.72
C GLU A 45 -2.70 -7.21 12.81
N ALA A 46 -3.32 -7.43 13.97
CA ALA A 46 -2.82 -8.31 15.02
C ALA A 46 -3.83 -9.46 15.19
N ASP A 47 -3.37 -10.71 15.05
CA ASP A 47 -4.23 -11.90 15.10
C ASP A 47 -5.48 -11.81 14.18
N GLY A 48 -5.33 -11.20 13.00
CA GLY A 48 -6.40 -11.00 12.02
C GLY A 48 -7.40 -9.90 12.38
N THR A 49 -7.10 -9.07 13.38
CA THR A 49 -7.89 -7.88 13.74
C THR A 49 -7.12 -6.63 13.34
N GLU A 50 -7.72 -5.75 12.54
CA GLU A 50 -7.13 -4.45 12.20
C GLU A 50 -6.92 -3.61 13.48
N VAL A 51 -5.68 -3.19 13.70
CA VAL A 51 -5.27 -2.35 14.84
C VAL A 51 -4.82 -0.95 14.42
N TRP A 52 -4.56 -0.76 13.13
CA TRP A 52 -4.13 0.52 12.57
C TRP A 52 -4.39 0.57 11.06
N ARG A 53 -4.72 1.76 10.54
CA ARG A 53 -4.84 2.04 9.09
C ARG A 53 -4.34 3.44 8.77
N LEU A 54 -3.62 3.59 7.65
CA LEU A 54 -3.03 4.87 7.23
C LEU A 54 -4.10 5.94 6.98
N THR A 55 -5.20 5.58 6.34
CA THR A 55 -6.29 6.51 6.05
C THR A 55 -7.17 6.83 7.27
N GLU A 56 -7.08 6.04 8.34
CA GLU A 56 -7.70 6.41 9.61
C GLU A 56 -6.94 7.57 10.25
N ASN A 57 -7.70 8.58 10.71
CA ASN A 57 -7.17 9.77 11.38
C ASN A 57 -6.20 10.65 10.55
N ARG A 58 -6.02 10.40 9.24
CA ARG A 58 -5.22 11.26 8.35
C ARG A 58 -6.08 11.94 7.29
N MET A 59 -5.73 13.18 6.96
CA MET A 59 -6.39 13.94 5.89
C MET A 59 -5.53 13.89 4.62
N PHE A 60 -6.17 13.51 3.51
CA PHE A 60 -5.56 13.56 2.19
C PHE A 60 -6.20 14.67 1.35
N THR A 61 -5.39 15.32 0.53
CA THR A 61 -5.88 16.34 -0.41
C THR A 61 -6.84 15.72 -1.42
N GLN A 62 -7.90 16.45 -1.77
CA GLN A 62 -8.88 16.02 -2.77
C GLN A 62 -8.36 16.37 -4.17
N VAL A 63 -7.27 15.72 -4.57
CA VAL A 63 -6.67 15.86 -5.91
C VAL A 63 -6.94 14.61 -6.73
N ILE A 64 -7.44 14.81 -7.95
CA ILE A 64 -7.59 13.72 -8.91
C ILE A 64 -6.30 13.64 -9.71
N SER A 65 -5.71 12.46 -9.78
CA SER A 65 -4.50 12.20 -10.55
C SER A 65 -4.61 10.88 -11.31
N SER A 66 -3.76 10.73 -12.33
CA SER A 66 -3.66 9.51 -13.11
C SER A 66 -2.19 9.15 -13.33
N GLU A 67 -1.89 7.86 -13.29
CA GLU A 67 -0.57 7.31 -13.58
C GLU A 67 -0.72 6.12 -14.51
N THR A 68 0.22 5.92 -15.44
CA THR A 68 0.24 4.77 -16.34
C THR A 68 1.47 3.92 -16.08
N LEU A 69 1.25 2.60 -15.96
CA LEU A 69 2.28 1.57 -15.96
C LEU A 69 2.31 0.87 -17.33
N GLU A 70 3.43 0.99 -18.03
CA GLU A 70 3.70 0.19 -19.22
C GLU A 70 3.87 -1.30 -18.86
N PRO A 71 3.75 -2.23 -19.84
CA PRO A 71 4.04 -3.65 -19.62
C PRO A 71 5.43 -3.88 -19.00
N GLY A 72 5.51 -4.64 -17.91
CA GLY A 72 6.72 -4.90 -17.14
C GLY A 72 7.22 -3.72 -16.29
N GLN A 73 6.50 -2.59 -16.27
CA GLN A 73 6.82 -1.48 -15.39
C GLN A 73 6.24 -1.70 -14.00
N GLN A 74 6.99 -1.28 -12.99
CA GLN A 74 6.57 -1.26 -11.59
C GLN A 74 6.58 0.15 -11.00
N ARG A 75 5.74 0.36 -10.00
CA ARG A 75 5.70 1.55 -9.14
C ARG A 75 5.63 1.15 -7.69
N THR A 76 6.38 1.85 -6.86
CA THR A 76 6.39 1.65 -5.40
C THR A 76 5.74 2.84 -4.74
N TYR A 77 4.77 2.56 -3.86
CA TYR A 77 4.08 3.53 -3.02
C TYR A 77 4.52 3.31 -1.57
N GLU A 78 4.95 4.37 -0.91
CA GLU A 78 5.56 4.29 0.42
C GLU A 78 4.76 5.10 1.43
N ALA A 79 4.70 4.60 2.67
CA ALA A 79 4.11 5.31 3.79
C ALA A 79 4.77 4.91 5.11
N THR A 80 4.74 5.81 6.08
CA THR A 80 5.17 5.53 7.46
C THR A 80 3.96 5.45 8.36
N GLY A 81 3.89 4.35 9.11
CA GLY A 81 2.87 4.11 10.13
C GLY A 81 3.10 4.89 11.41
N ASP A 82 2.30 4.58 12.42
CA ASP A 82 2.52 5.06 13.78
C ASP A 82 3.28 4.02 14.61
N SER A 83 3.79 4.43 15.77
CA SER A 83 4.52 3.52 16.67
C SER A 83 3.58 2.44 17.21
N LEU A 84 4.03 1.18 17.14
CA LEU A 84 3.35 0.00 17.65
C LEU A 84 4.11 -0.57 18.85
N ASP A 85 3.38 -1.27 19.73
CA ASP A 85 4.00 -2.07 20.78
C ASP A 85 4.74 -3.28 20.18
N PRO A 86 5.75 -3.84 20.88
CA PRO A 86 6.45 -5.04 20.41
C PRO A 86 5.49 -6.23 20.22
N GLY A 87 5.57 -6.89 19.08
CA GLY A 87 4.59 -7.91 18.71
C GLY A 87 4.76 -8.46 17.29
N GLN A 88 3.91 -9.43 16.95
CA GLN A 88 3.78 -9.95 15.58
C GLN A 88 2.54 -9.33 14.92
N TYR A 89 2.72 -8.91 13.69
CA TYR A 89 1.70 -8.20 12.93
C TYR A 89 1.71 -8.63 11.48
N THR A 90 0.58 -8.46 10.80
CA THR A 90 0.47 -8.58 9.35
C THR A 90 0.19 -7.20 8.77
N ALA A 91 1.03 -6.74 7.85
CA ALA A 91 0.77 -5.53 7.08
C ALA A 91 -0.01 -5.90 5.82
N VAL A 92 -0.98 -5.05 5.46
CA VAL A 92 -1.76 -5.16 4.23
C VAL A 92 -1.64 -3.83 3.50
N GLY A 93 -1.18 -3.85 2.26
CA GLY A 93 -1.07 -2.69 1.39
C GLY A 93 -2.05 -2.81 0.24
N GLU A 94 -2.81 -1.75 -0.01
CA GLU A 94 -3.87 -1.71 -1.02
C GLU A 94 -3.65 -0.51 -1.96
N LEU A 95 -3.67 -0.75 -3.26
CA LEU A 95 -3.65 0.31 -4.26
C LEU A 95 -4.97 1.09 -4.19
N ALA A 96 -4.90 2.41 -3.96
CA ALA A 96 -6.09 3.26 -3.81
C ALA A 96 -6.67 3.74 -5.15
N ALA A 97 -6.36 3.05 -6.26
CA ALA A 97 -6.85 3.40 -7.57
C ALA A 97 -8.35 3.03 -7.70
N LYS A 98 -9.15 3.95 -8.24
CA LYS A 98 -10.60 3.76 -8.38
C LYS A 98 -10.99 2.65 -9.37
N ASN A 99 -10.13 2.40 -10.36
CA ASN A 99 -10.44 1.57 -11.52
C ASN A 99 -9.63 0.27 -11.60
N HIS A 100 -8.72 0.05 -10.64
CA HIS A 100 -7.90 -1.14 -10.54
C HIS A 100 -7.61 -1.46 -9.10
N ASP A 101 -7.62 -2.74 -8.76
CA ASP A 101 -7.31 -3.23 -7.43
C ASP A 101 -5.99 -4.00 -7.46
N CYS A 102 -5.15 -3.77 -6.46
CA CYS A 102 -3.95 -4.56 -6.20
C CYS A 102 -3.68 -4.55 -4.70
N THR A 103 -3.52 -5.74 -4.11
CA THR A 103 -3.32 -5.89 -2.68
C THR A 103 -2.16 -6.85 -2.44
N ALA A 104 -1.30 -6.51 -1.48
CA ALA A 104 -0.23 -7.37 -1.01
C ALA A 104 -0.20 -7.37 0.52
N ARG A 105 0.31 -8.45 1.09
CA ARG A 105 0.43 -8.60 2.55
C ARG A 105 1.75 -9.24 2.91
N THR A 106 2.26 -8.88 4.08
CA THR A 106 3.50 -9.45 4.62
C THR A 106 3.45 -9.46 6.15
N ASP A 107 4.04 -10.48 6.75
CA ASP A 107 4.18 -10.55 8.20
C ASP A 107 5.44 -9.80 8.63
N PHE A 108 5.36 -9.09 9.74
CA PHE A 108 6.48 -8.37 10.32
C PHE A 108 6.44 -8.44 11.85
N SER A 109 7.53 -8.03 12.47
CA SER A 109 7.63 -7.95 13.93
C SER A 109 8.21 -6.62 14.33
N VAL A 110 7.73 -6.11 15.46
CA VAL A 110 8.18 -4.88 16.10
C VAL A 110 9.02 -5.20 17.33
#